data_AF-A0A0N9HPC8-F1
#
_entry.id   AF-A0A0N9HPC8-F1
#
_cell.length_a   1.000
_cell.length_b   1.000
_cell.length_c   1.000
_cell.angle_alpha   90.00
_cell.angle_beta   90.00
_cell.angle_gamma   90.00
#
_symmetry.space_group_name_H-M   'P 1'
#
loop_
_entity.id
_entity.type
_entity.pdbx_description
1 polymer ?
#
loop_
_entity_poly.entity_id
_entity_poly.type
_entity_poly.pdbx_seq_one_letter_code
_entity_poly.pdbx_strand_id
1 'polypeptide(L)'
;MAQRCQRTFSQGAHSQRTEPDAETVEAARAVVNDAIIAAVDGQLPAHDDDIVQLAVALTSYGVRDWCINHVFADSASAAENLWLVLTRESPPGWRADPAVLLAVHAFARGDGVLANTALDIADDEQPEHTLGGLLRLTIDSGMPTTRFLQALRDILPATQRDTRPAVPATQQPAGQIYPPRSG
;
A
#
# COMPACT_ATOMS: atom_id res chain seq x y z
N MET A 1 -6.90 31.44 -14.24
CA MET A 1 -6.17 31.31 -12.96
C MET A 1 -5.65 29.89 -12.68
N ALA A 2 -6.22 28.82 -13.23
CA ALA A 2 -5.81 27.43 -12.97
C ALA A 2 -4.44 26.98 -13.54
N GLN A 3 -3.91 27.69 -14.55
CA GLN A 3 -2.68 27.28 -15.27
C GLN A 3 -1.37 27.73 -14.59
N ARG A 4 -1.44 28.52 -13.51
CA ARG A 4 -0.25 29.01 -12.80
C ARG A 4 0.19 28.09 -11.65
N CYS A 5 -0.73 27.30 -11.07
CA CYS A 5 -0.37 26.25 -10.10
C CYS A 5 0.33 25.06 -10.77
N GLN A 6 -0.10 24.65 -11.97
CA GLN A 6 0.46 23.47 -12.67
C GLN A 6 1.96 23.58 -13.02
N ARG A 7 2.49 24.80 -13.18
CA ARG A 7 3.89 25.03 -13.58
C ARG A 7 4.89 25.05 -12.42
N THR A 8 4.44 25.37 -11.20
CA THR A 8 5.33 25.37 -10.03
C THR A 8 5.49 23.97 -9.43
N PHE A 9 4.51 23.07 -9.61
CA PHE A 9 4.56 21.71 -9.05
C PHE A 9 5.23 20.67 -9.95
N SER A 10 5.39 20.93 -11.25
CA SER A 10 5.95 19.97 -12.22
C SER A 10 7.48 19.94 -12.30
N GLN A 11 8.19 20.90 -11.70
CA GLN A 11 9.67 20.99 -11.84
C GLN A 11 10.47 20.72 -10.54
N GLY A 12 9.81 20.40 -9.42
CA GLY A 12 10.49 20.27 -8.12
C GLY A 12 10.56 18.86 -7.50
N ALA A 13 9.69 17.93 -7.88
CA ALA A 13 9.44 16.75 -7.04
C ALA A 13 10.33 15.51 -7.31
N HIS A 14 11.04 15.44 -8.44
CA HIS A 14 11.74 14.21 -8.85
C HIS A 14 13.25 14.21 -8.59
N SER A 15 13.87 15.35 -8.24
CA SER A 15 15.34 15.44 -8.10
C SER A 15 15.86 15.63 -6.67
N GLN A 16 14.98 15.68 -5.66
CA GLN A 16 15.40 15.68 -4.24
C GLN A 16 14.44 14.85 -3.40
N ARG A 17 14.43 13.53 -3.62
CA ARG A 17 13.89 12.59 -2.63
C ARG A 17 14.92 12.51 -1.49
N THR A 18 14.90 13.52 -0.61
CA THR A 18 15.63 13.47 0.67
C THR A 18 15.23 12.18 1.35
N GLU A 19 16.19 11.33 1.74
CA GLU A 19 15.85 10.14 2.50
C GLU A 19 15.09 10.60 3.75
N PRO A 20 13.80 10.23 3.91
CA PRO A 20 13.05 10.60 5.09
C PRO A 20 13.77 10.03 6.31
N ASP A 21 13.84 10.81 7.38
CA ASP A 21 14.37 10.30 8.64
C ASP A 21 13.57 9.05 9.09
N ALA A 22 14.20 8.21 9.89
CA ALA A 22 13.60 6.94 10.31
C ALA A 22 12.26 7.13 11.06
N GLU A 23 12.09 8.28 11.73
CA GLU A 23 10.86 8.65 12.44
C GLU A 23 9.71 8.92 11.47
N THR A 24 9.97 9.62 10.35
CA THR A 24 9.01 9.85 9.28
C THR A 24 8.63 8.56 8.57
N VAL A 25 9.58 7.63 8.38
CA VAL A 25 9.31 6.31 7.80
C VAL A 25 8.40 5.48 8.71
N GLU A 26 8.67 5.50 10.03
CA GLU A 26 7.84 4.78 11.01
C GLU A 26 6.42 5.34 11.08
N ALA A 27 6.28 6.68 11.12
CA ALA A 27 4.98 7.34 11.10
C ALA A 27 4.20 7.04 9.80
N ALA A 28 4.86 7.10 8.65
CA ALA A 28 4.26 6.74 7.37
C ALA A 28 3.81 5.26 7.36
N ARG A 29 4.63 4.36 7.90
CA ARG A 29 4.28 2.94 8.02
C ARG A 29 3.07 2.74 8.94
N ALA A 30 2.98 3.44 10.06
CA ALA A 30 1.84 3.35 10.96
C ALA A 30 0.52 3.73 10.26
N VAL A 31 0.53 4.83 9.48
CA VAL A 31 -0.64 5.26 8.69
C VAL A 31 -1.08 4.17 7.69
N VAL A 32 -0.13 3.57 6.97
CA VAL A 32 -0.46 2.49 6.02
C VAL A 32 -0.96 1.24 6.75
N ASN A 33 -0.35 0.89 7.88
CA ASN A 33 -0.78 -0.25 8.69
C ASN A 33 -2.22 -0.08 9.20
N ASP A 34 -2.57 1.09 9.71
CA ASP A 34 -3.92 1.39 10.18
C ASP A 34 -4.95 1.29 9.03
N ALA A 35 -4.58 1.74 7.83
CA ALA A 35 -5.43 1.60 6.64
C ALA A 35 -5.60 0.13 6.20
N ILE A 36 -4.55 -0.70 6.29
CA ILE A 36 -4.65 -2.15 6.01
C ILE A 36 -5.57 -2.83 7.05
N ILE A 37 -5.45 -2.47 8.33
CA ILE A 37 -6.31 -3.00 9.39
C ILE A 37 -7.76 -2.62 9.13
N ALA A 38 -8.04 -1.34 8.83
CA ALA A 38 -9.37 -0.88 8.47
C ALA A 38 -9.92 -1.61 7.23
N ALA A 39 -9.06 -1.87 6.23
CA ALA A 39 -9.44 -2.60 5.03
C ALA A 39 -9.82 -4.07 5.30
N VAL A 40 -9.23 -4.70 6.34
CA VAL A 40 -9.65 -6.05 6.79
C VAL A 40 -11.10 -6.04 7.28
N ASP A 41 -11.52 -4.94 7.92
CA ASP A 41 -12.91 -4.71 8.35
C ASP A 41 -13.81 -4.18 7.21
N GLY A 42 -13.30 -4.12 5.98
CA GLY A 42 -14.01 -3.64 4.80
C GLY A 42 -14.09 -2.11 4.69
N GLN A 43 -13.33 -1.38 5.51
CA GLN A 43 -13.29 0.08 5.52
C GLN A 43 -12.14 0.56 4.64
N LEU A 44 -12.47 1.09 3.46
CA LEU A 44 -11.50 1.64 2.51
C LEU A 44 -11.49 3.18 2.61
N PRO A 45 -10.35 3.84 2.26
CA PRO A 45 -10.26 5.30 2.27
C PRO A 45 -11.34 5.91 1.39
N ALA A 46 -12.05 6.91 1.92
CA ALA A 46 -13.16 7.57 1.23
C ALA A 46 -12.94 9.07 0.98
N HIS A 47 -11.97 9.68 1.65
CA HIS A 47 -11.65 11.09 1.51
C HIS A 47 -10.35 11.29 0.73
N ASP A 48 -10.32 12.31 -0.12
CA ASP A 48 -9.16 12.66 -0.95
C ASP A 48 -7.89 12.86 -0.10
N ASP A 49 -8.01 13.46 1.08
CA ASP A 49 -6.89 13.69 1.99
C ASP A 49 -6.26 12.37 2.47
N ASP A 50 -7.08 11.38 2.82
CA ASP A 50 -6.62 10.04 3.25
C ASP A 50 -5.91 9.33 2.09
N ILE A 51 -6.48 9.42 0.88
CA ILE A 51 -5.92 8.81 -0.34
C ILE A 51 -4.56 9.41 -0.66
N VAL A 52 -4.45 10.74 -0.65
CA VAL A 52 -3.19 11.44 -0.92
C VAL A 52 -2.16 11.13 0.15
N GLN A 53 -2.53 11.14 1.43
CA GLN A 53 -1.61 10.81 2.51
C GLN A 53 -1.03 9.40 2.35
N LEU A 54 -1.87 8.42 2.04
CA LEU A 54 -1.45 7.05 1.79
C LEU A 54 -0.57 6.96 0.54
N ALA A 55 -0.95 7.56 -0.57
CA ALA A 55 -0.16 7.54 -1.80
C ALA A 55 1.22 8.18 -1.62
N VAL A 56 1.32 9.28 -0.85
CA VAL A 56 2.58 9.91 -0.46
C VAL A 56 3.43 8.96 0.39
N ALA A 57 2.84 8.30 1.39
CA ALA A 57 3.55 7.35 2.25
C ALA A 57 4.21 6.20 1.44
N LEU A 58 3.54 5.73 0.39
CA LEU A 58 4.03 4.64 -0.47
C LEU A 58 5.23 5.03 -1.34
N THR A 59 5.53 6.32 -1.51
CA THR A 59 6.73 6.76 -2.25
C THR A 59 8.04 6.44 -1.53
N SER A 60 7.98 6.16 -0.21
CA SER A 60 9.11 5.72 0.61
C SER A 60 9.46 4.26 0.32
N TYR A 61 10.71 3.98 -0.07
CA TYR A 61 11.17 2.62 -0.35
C TYR A 61 10.95 1.67 0.83
N GLY A 62 11.25 2.09 2.05
CA GLY A 62 11.07 1.26 3.24
C GLY A 62 9.61 0.91 3.54
N VAL A 63 8.67 1.83 3.29
CA VAL A 63 7.24 1.59 3.47
C VAL A 63 6.72 0.68 2.36
N ARG A 64 7.13 0.92 1.10
CA ARG A 64 6.74 0.09 -0.04
C ARG A 64 7.23 -1.35 0.09
N ASP A 65 8.49 -1.57 0.47
CA ASP A 65 9.04 -2.92 0.65
C ASP A 65 8.35 -3.65 1.80
N TRP A 66 8.01 -2.93 2.87
CA TRP A 66 7.16 -3.45 3.94
C TRP A 66 5.75 -3.81 3.43
N CYS A 67 5.14 -3.01 2.55
CA CYS A 67 3.84 -3.31 1.95
C CYS A 67 3.89 -4.56 1.07
N ILE A 68 4.97 -4.80 0.31
CA ILE A 68 5.11 -6.01 -0.52
C ILE A 68 5.07 -7.29 0.35
N ASN A 69 5.62 -7.24 1.57
CA ASN A 69 5.57 -8.39 2.48
C ASN A 69 4.15 -8.84 2.83
N HIS A 70 3.13 -7.98 2.69
CA HIS A 70 1.73 -8.35 2.93
C HIS A 70 1.17 -9.38 1.94
N VAL A 71 1.86 -9.66 0.83
CA VAL A 71 1.54 -10.79 -0.05
C VAL A 71 1.49 -12.12 0.72
N PHE A 72 2.28 -12.25 1.80
CA PHE A 72 2.34 -13.47 2.61
C PHE A 72 1.45 -13.43 3.86
N ALA A 73 0.77 -12.31 4.13
CA ALA A 73 -0.06 -12.13 5.31
C ALA A 73 -1.49 -12.62 5.06
N ASP A 74 -2.21 -12.97 6.12
CA ASP A 74 -3.65 -13.28 6.04
C ASP A 74 -4.48 -12.09 5.53
N SER A 75 -3.95 -10.87 5.66
CA SER A 75 -4.55 -9.63 5.15
C SER A 75 -4.23 -9.33 3.68
N ALA A 76 -3.59 -10.25 2.93
CA ALA A 76 -3.16 -10.02 1.55
C ALA A 76 -4.27 -9.49 0.62
N SER A 77 -5.48 -10.05 0.73
CA SER A 77 -6.64 -9.61 -0.07
C SER A 77 -7.14 -8.21 0.32
N ALA A 78 -7.09 -7.87 1.62
CA ALA A 78 -7.47 -6.54 2.09
C ALA A 78 -6.46 -5.48 1.63
N ALA A 79 -5.17 -5.80 1.68
CA ALA A 79 -4.11 -4.96 1.13
C ALA A 79 -4.26 -4.78 -0.38
N GLU A 80 -4.53 -5.85 -1.15
CA GLU A 80 -4.79 -5.76 -2.60
C GLU A 80 -5.95 -4.79 -2.91
N ASN A 81 -7.05 -4.87 -2.16
CA ASN A 81 -8.19 -3.97 -2.31
C ASN A 81 -7.83 -2.51 -1.98
N LEU A 82 -7.02 -2.28 -0.95
CA LEU A 82 -6.52 -0.95 -0.61
C LEU A 82 -5.67 -0.38 -1.76
N TRP A 83 -4.73 -1.16 -2.31
CA TRP A 83 -3.91 -0.74 -3.45
C TRP A 83 -4.76 -0.45 -4.69
N LEU A 84 -5.82 -1.23 -4.92
CA LEU A 84 -6.76 -1.00 -6.01
C LEU A 84 -7.49 0.35 -5.86
N VAL A 85 -7.99 0.67 -4.67
CA VAL A 85 -8.63 1.97 -4.41
C VAL A 85 -7.64 3.10 -4.60
N LEU A 86 -6.45 3.01 -4.00
CA LEU A 86 -5.42 4.05 -4.13
C LEU A 86 -4.99 4.24 -5.58
N THR A 87 -4.84 3.18 -6.37
CA THR A 87 -4.49 3.28 -7.79
C THR A 87 -5.53 4.07 -8.59
N ARG A 88 -6.82 3.89 -8.28
CA ARG A 88 -7.93 4.50 -9.00
C ARG A 88 -8.19 5.94 -8.60
N GLU A 89 -8.17 6.19 -7.29
CA GLU A 89 -8.61 7.47 -6.73
C GLU A 89 -7.46 8.44 -6.49
N SER A 90 -6.20 7.99 -6.51
CA SER A 90 -5.06 8.91 -6.38
C SER A 90 -5.02 9.92 -7.51
N PRO A 91 -4.63 11.18 -7.23
CA PRO A 91 -4.42 12.17 -8.27
C PRO A 91 -3.23 11.80 -9.17
N PRO A 92 -3.19 12.34 -10.41
CA PRO A 92 -2.02 12.20 -11.27
C PRO A 92 -0.75 12.65 -10.53
N GLY A 93 0.33 11.89 -10.71
CA GLY A 93 1.63 12.04 -10.06
C GLY A 93 1.86 11.07 -8.89
N TRP A 94 0.80 10.41 -8.40
CA TRP A 94 0.87 9.58 -7.18
C TRP A 94 0.37 8.14 -7.36
N ARG A 95 0.01 7.76 -8.60
CA ARG A 95 -0.57 6.43 -8.89
C ARG A 95 0.46 5.33 -9.04
N ALA A 96 1.71 5.66 -9.39
CA ALA A 96 2.72 4.67 -9.74
C ALA A 96 3.01 3.67 -8.61
N ASP A 97 3.28 4.15 -7.39
CA ASP A 97 3.61 3.27 -6.25
C ASP A 97 2.41 2.36 -5.85
N PRO A 98 1.16 2.87 -5.68
CA PRO A 98 -0.01 2.02 -5.48
C PRO A 98 -0.23 0.99 -6.60
N ALA A 99 -0.07 1.40 -7.86
CA ALA A 99 -0.30 0.54 -9.01
C ALA A 99 0.71 -0.61 -9.07
N VAL A 100 1.98 -0.36 -8.75
CA VAL A 100 2.99 -1.42 -8.68
C VAL A 100 2.71 -2.37 -7.51
N LEU A 101 2.27 -1.89 -6.35
CA LEU A 101 1.86 -2.76 -5.25
C LEU A 101 0.66 -3.63 -5.63
N LEU A 102 -0.34 -3.06 -6.30
CA LEU A 102 -1.46 -3.81 -6.85
C LEU A 102 -0.98 -4.90 -7.82
N ALA A 103 -0.05 -4.56 -8.71
CA ALA A 103 0.51 -5.52 -9.67
C ALA A 103 1.23 -6.69 -8.99
N VAL A 104 2.01 -6.42 -7.93
CA VAL A 104 2.70 -7.45 -7.15
C VAL A 104 1.70 -8.41 -6.50
N HIS A 105 0.64 -7.90 -5.86
CA HIS A 105 -0.38 -8.73 -5.22
C HIS A 105 -1.19 -9.54 -6.25
N ALA A 106 -1.61 -8.91 -7.35
CA ALA A 106 -2.33 -9.57 -8.43
C ALA A 106 -1.49 -10.70 -9.05
N PHE A 107 -0.21 -10.46 -9.33
CA PHE A 107 0.67 -11.47 -9.90
C PHE A 107 0.94 -12.62 -8.92
N ALA A 108 1.15 -12.31 -7.63
CA ALA A 108 1.29 -13.32 -6.58
C ALA A 108 0.06 -14.24 -6.48
N ARG A 109 -1.16 -13.69 -6.64
CA ARG A 109 -2.42 -14.42 -6.68
C ARG A 109 -2.65 -15.21 -7.99
N GLY A 110 -1.84 -14.97 -9.03
CA GLY A 110 -1.96 -15.59 -10.34
C GLY A 110 -2.83 -14.84 -11.35
N ASP A 111 -3.20 -13.59 -11.04
CA ASP A 111 -3.98 -12.72 -11.91
C ASP A 111 -3.06 -11.86 -12.79
N GLY A 112 -2.53 -12.49 -13.84
CA GLY A 112 -1.63 -11.80 -14.77
C GLY A 112 -2.30 -10.66 -15.54
N VAL A 113 -3.63 -10.68 -15.71
CA VAL A 113 -4.36 -9.61 -16.44
C VAL A 113 -4.43 -8.36 -15.59
N LEU A 114 -4.85 -8.49 -14.33
CA LEU A 114 -4.87 -7.36 -13.40
C LEU A 114 -3.44 -6.84 -13.15
N ALA A 115 -2.45 -7.73 -13.02
CA ALA A 115 -1.06 -7.34 -12.84
C ALA A 115 -0.53 -6.49 -14.01
N ASN A 116 -0.77 -6.90 -15.25
CA ASN A 116 -0.36 -6.11 -16.42
C ASN A 116 -1.12 -4.79 -16.51
N THR A 117 -2.43 -4.77 -16.24
CA THR A 117 -3.24 -3.55 -16.27
C THR A 117 -2.74 -2.52 -15.24
N ALA A 118 -2.39 -3.00 -14.05
CA ALA A 118 -1.83 -2.16 -13.00
C ALA A 118 -0.44 -1.63 -13.38
N LEU A 119 0.39 -2.45 -14.02
CA LEU A 119 1.68 -1.98 -14.55
C LEU A 119 1.52 -0.96 -15.68
N ASP A 120 0.50 -1.07 -16.54
CA ASP A 120 0.26 -0.08 -17.60
C ASP A 120 -0.03 1.29 -16.97
N ILE A 121 -0.81 1.32 -15.88
CA ILE A 121 -1.06 2.56 -15.11
C ILE A 121 0.23 3.09 -14.49
N ALA A 122 1.08 2.21 -13.95
CA ALA A 122 2.36 2.61 -13.37
C ALA A 122 3.31 3.18 -14.43
N ASP A 123 3.37 2.56 -15.60
CA ASP A 123 4.22 2.97 -16.72
C ASP A 123 3.74 4.30 -17.33
N ASP A 124 2.43 4.50 -17.46
CA ASP A 124 1.85 5.78 -17.92
C ASP A 124 2.15 6.94 -16.95
N GLU A 125 2.22 6.66 -15.65
CA GLU A 125 2.47 7.66 -14.61
C GLU A 125 3.97 7.92 -14.38
N GLN A 126 4.78 6.86 -14.35
CA GLN A 126 6.23 6.94 -14.15
C GLN A 126 6.95 5.83 -14.95
N PRO A 127 7.32 6.09 -16.22
CA PRO A 127 7.98 5.11 -17.08
C PRO A 127 9.32 4.57 -16.56
N GLU A 128 10.01 5.34 -15.70
CA GLU A 128 11.29 4.97 -15.10
C GLU A 128 11.14 4.33 -13.70
N HIS A 129 9.94 3.87 -13.33
CA HIS A 129 9.69 3.27 -12.02
C HIS A 129 10.40 1.91 -11.90
N THR A 130 11.55 1.89 -11.20
CA THR A 130 12.45 0.73 -11.09
C THR A 130 11.75 -0.59 -10.77
N LEU A 131 10.90 -0.61 -9.73
CA LEU A 131 10.19 -1.84 -9.34
C LEU A 131 9.14 -2.25 -10.38
N GLY A 132 8.54 -1.28 -11.09
CA GLY A 132 7.54 -1.53 -12.13
C GLY A 132 8.18 -2.21 -13.32
N GLY A 133 9.32 -1.67 -13.78
CA GLY A 133 10.13 -2.28 -14.84
C GLY A 133 10.65 -3.67 -14.48
N LEU A 134 11.12 -3.88 -13.24
CA LEU A 134 11.56 -5.20 -12.78
C LEU A 134 10.40 -6.22 -12.77
N LEU A 135 9.21 -5.81 -12.33
CA LEU A 135 8.04 -6.68 -12.34
C LEU A 135 7.58 -6.97 -13.78
N ARG A 136 7.60 -5.97 -14.67
CA ARG A 136 7.29 -6.16 -16.11
C ARG A 136 8.19 -7.21 -16.74
N LEU A 137 9.51 -7.09 -16.56
CA LEU A 137 10.48 -8.08 -17.03
C LEU A 137 10.21 -9.47 -16.47
N THR A 138 9.80 -9.54 -15.20
CA THR A 138 9.46 -10.81 -14.54
C THR A 138 8.25 -11.47 -15.21
N ILE A 139 7.18 -10.71 -15.45
CA ILE A 139 5.95 -11.20 -16.10
C ILE A 139 6.22 -11.58 -17.55
N ASP A 140 6.92 -10.74 -18.31
CA ASP A 140 7.22 -10.97 -19.73
C ASP A 140 8.13 -12.18 -19.95
N SER A 141 9.00 -12.50 -18.98
CA SER A 141 9.82 -13.71 -19.01
C SER A 141 9.03 -15.01 -18.82
N GLY A 142 7.73 -14.92 -18.48
CA GLY A 142 6.89 -16.06 -18.15
C GLY A 142 7.29 -16.71 -16.83
N MET A 143 7.84 -15.95 -15.88
CA MET A 143 8.23 -16.48 -14.58
C MET A 143 7.00 -17.09 -13.86
N PRO A 144 7.07 -18.35 -13.40
CA PRO A 144 6.00 -18.92 -12.61
C PRO A 144 5.80 -18.17 -11.29
N THR A 145 4.56 -18.00 -10.85
CA THR A 145 4.21 -17.31 -9.59
C THR A 145 4.90 -17.93 -8.37
N THR A 146 5.08 -19.24 -8.35
CA THR A 146 5.84 -19.95 -7.29
C THR A 146 7.29 -19.48 -7.19
N ARG A 147 7.95 -19.25 -8.33
CA ARG A 147 9.33 -18.74 -8.38
C ARG A 147 9.38 -17.27 -7.99
N PHE A 148 8.40 -16.48 -8.41
CA PHE A 148 8.26 -15.08 -8.00
C PHE A 148 8.12 -14.95 -6.48
N LEU A 149 7.20 -15.71 -5.87
CA LEU A 149 7.01 -15.73 -4.43
C LEU A 149 8.27 -16.18 -3.68
N GLN A 150 9.02 -17.14 -4.23
CA GLN A 150 10.31 -17.54 -3.67
C GLN A 150 11.32 -16.39 -3.72
N ALA A 151 11.46 -15.71 -4.86
CA ALA A 151 12.37 -14.58 -4.99
C ALA A 151 12.02 -13.44 -4.01
N LEU A 152 10.74 -13.15 -3.82
CA LEU A 152 10.30 -12.17 -2.82
C LEU A 152 10.70 -12.59 -1.40
N ARG A 153 10.59 -13.89 -1.04
CA ARG A 153 11.01 -14.39 0.27
C ARG A 153 12.51 -14.27 0.51
N ASP A 154 13.32 -14.43 -0.54
CA ASP A 154 14.77 -14.39 -0.47
C ASP A 154 15.28 -12.95 -0.31
N ILE A 155 14.57 -11.97 -0.87
CA ILE A 155 14.96 -10.56 -0.87
C ILE A 155 14.36 -9.81 0.34
N LEU A 156 13.11 -10.09 0.69
CA LEU A 156 12.39 -9.34 1.71
C LEU A 156 12.56 -9.95 3.12
N PRO A 157 12.84 -9.13 4.14
CA PRO A 157 13.09 -9.61 5.49
C PRO A 157 11.84 -10.29 6.08
N ALA A 158 12.04 -11.42 6.76
CA ALA A 158 10.96 -12.20 7.36
C ALA A 158 10.28 -11.53 8.57
N THR A 159 10.92 -10.51 9.16
CA THR A 159 10.52 -9.84 10.41
C THR A 159 9.20 -9.07 10.32
N GLN A 160 8.59 -8.99 9.15
CA GLN A 160 7.43 -8.14 8.85
C GLN A 160 6.17 -8.92 8.46
N ARG A 161 6.18 -10.26 8.55
CA ARG A 161 5.06 -11.13 8.14
C ARG A 161 4.00 -11.37 9.23
N ASP A 162 4.29 -10.96 10.47
CA ASP A 162 3.53 -11.32 11.68
C ASP A 162 2.66 -10.18 12.26
N THR A 163 2.42 -9.09 11.54
CA THR A 163 1.45 -8.08 11.97
C THR A 163 0.01 -8.56 11.77
N ARG A 164 -0.37 -9.60 12.52
CA ARG A 164 -1.75 -9.73 12.97
C ARG A 164 -2.07 -8.43 13.71
N PRO A 165 -3.13 -7.67 13.38
CA PRO A 165 -3.60 -6.64 14.30
C PRO A 165 -3.81 -7.31 15.64
N ALA A 166 -3.12 -6.84 16.69
CA ALA A 166 -3.55 -7.15 18.03
C ALA A 166 -4.97 -6.60 18.12
N VAL A 167 -5.98 -7.46 18.04
CA VAL A 167 -7.35 -7.09 18.41
C VAL A 167 -7.20 -6.50 19.81
N PRO A 168 -7.46 -5.21 20.03
CA PRO A 168 -7.45 -4.69 21.39
C PRO A 168 -8.53 -5.48 22.11
N ALA A 169 -8.14 -6.24 23.13
CA ALA A 169 -9.08 -6.88 24.02
C ALA A 169 -10.08 -5.79 24.43
N THR A 170 -11.34 -5.96 24.03
CA THR A 170 -12.42 -5.04 24.33
C THR A 170 -12.30 -4.65 25.79
N GLN A 171 -11.94 -3.39 26.07
CA GLN A 171 -12.08 -2.84 27.40
C GLN A 171 -13.57 -2.96 27.73
N GLN A 172 -13.91 -3.95 28.54
CA GLN A 172 -15.15 -3.97 29.28
C GLN A 172 -15.25 -2.63 30.01
N PRO A 173 -16.28 -1.81 29.77
CA PRO A 173 -16.45 -0.63 30.59
C PRO A 173 -16.72 -1.08 32.02
N ALA A 174 -15.81 -0.69 32.92
CA ALA A 174 -16.05 -0.71 34.34
C ALA A 174 -17.29 0.15 34.65
N GLY A 175 -18.25 -0.42 35.37
CA GLY A 175 -19.23 0.34 36.13
C GLY A 175 -20.53 0.68 35.39
N GLN A 176 -21.47 -0.26 35.39
CA GLN A 176 -22.87 0.12 35.65
C GLN A 176 -23.50 -0.90 36.61
N ILE A 177 -23.31 -0.61 37.89
CA ILE A 177 -24.10 -1.16 38.98
C ILE A 177 -25.53 -0.65 38.78
N TYR A 178 -26.44 -1.51 38.35
CA TYR A 178 -27.87 -1.23 38.42
C TYR A 178 -28.33 -1.46 39.87
N PRO A 179 -29.08 -0.54 40.50
CA PRO A 179 -29.62 -0.79 41.83
C PRO A 179 -30.70 -1.89 41.78
N PRO A 180 -30.93 -2.63 42.87
CA PRO A 180 -32.00 -3.61 42.93
C PRO A 180 -33.37 -2.91 42.83
N ARG A 181 -34.24 -3.41 41.95
CA ARG A 181 -35.65 -3.03 41.94
C ARG A 181 -36.30 -3.55 43.22
N SER A 182 -36.76 -2.63 44.06
CA SER A 182 -37.66 -2.92 45.16
C SER A 182 -38.96 -3.51 44.62
N GLY A 183 -39.31 -4.70 45.09
CA GLY A 183 -40.59 -5.36 44.97
C GLY A 183 -40.83 -6.15 46.24
#